data_AF-N4WGN1-F1
#
_entry.id   AF-N4WGN1-F1
#
_cell.length_a   1.000
_cell.length_b   1.000
_cell.length_c   1.000
_cell.angle_alpha   90.00
_cell.angle_beta   90.00
_cell.angle_gamma   90.00
#
_symmetry.space_group_name_H-M   'P 1'
#
loop_
_entity.id
_entity.type
_entity.pdbx_description
1 polymer ?
#
loop_
_entity_poly.entity_id
_entity_poly.type
_entity_poly.pdbx_seq_one_letter_code
_entity_poly.pdbx_strand_id
1 'polypeptide(L)'
;MAHPKIPASVILSPRELKLYKRWQCLHANIRPNEQGYIPTAGEYEDFQQWLKRQDSGYFSDIFDDITGHIAPPTSGTNKSTSNSPVASVCQHTMHPTAAGQLQSRCPVCTIDMHVKYMHVLSQALENAGGRAPSCTLTSSEHQDTVYNAWCKGKIGALKELSVIENMAAQEAEWSARHPEESHEHAQTASKALDLYWAETTGRVEERSRPKRDSAVAFAEDTDF
;
A
#
# COMPACT_ATOMS: atom_id res chain seq x y z
N MET A 1 3.84 25.02 13.02
CA MET A 1 5.18 24.39 13.03
C MET A 1 5.47 23.91 11.62
N ALA A 2 6.57 24.33 11.00
CA ALA A 2 6.94 23.88 9.66
C ALA A 2 7.20 22.37 9.72
N HIS A 3 6.46 21.58 8.94
CA HIS A 3 6.73 20.15 8.86
C HIS A 3 8.15 19.95 8.32
N PRO A 4 9.03 19.23 9.03
CA PRO A 4 10.38 18.97 8.54
C PRO A 4 10.27 18.29 7.18
N LYS A 5 10.99 18.82 6.20
CA LYS A 5 11.01 18.28 4.84
C LYS A 5 11.89 17.02 4.83
N ILE A 6 11.27 15.86 5.01
CA ILE A 6 11.96 14.58 5.12
C ILE A 6 12.39 14.10 3.72
N PRO A 7 13.69 13.83 3.48
CA PRO A 7 14.15 13.38 2.17
C PRO A 7 13.68 11.96 1.84
N ALA A 8 13.33 11.71 0.58
CA ALA A 8 12.92 10.38 0.10
C ALA A 8 14.05 9.34 0.11
N SER A 9 15.31 9.78 0.24
CA SER A 9 16.48 8.89 0.38
C SER A 9 16.42 8.02 1.63
N VAL A 10 15.49 8.28 2.57
CA VAL A 10 15.20 7.43 3.72
C VAL A 10 14.67 6.06 3.29
N ILE A 11 13.89 5.99 2.22
CA ILE A 11 13.25 4.75 1.74
C ILE A 11 13.63 4.37 0.31
N LEU A 12 14.17 5.30 -0.47
CA LEU A 12 14.56 5.08 -1.86
C LEU A 12 16.09 4.97 -1.98
N SER A 13 16.56 4.00 -2.76
CA SER A 13 17.97 3.93 -3.15
C SER A 13 18.39 5.15 -3.98
N PRO A 14 19.69 5.46 -4.11
CA PRO A 14 20.16 6.57 -4.96
C PRO A 14 19.70 6.47 -6.42
N ARG A 15 19.51 5.25 -6.95
CA ARG A 15 18.98 5.01 -8.30
C ARG A 15 17.49 5.36 -8.36
N GLU A 16 16.70 4.81 -7.43
CA GLU A 16 15.27 5.08 -7.37
C GLU A 16 14.96 6.54 -7.09
N LEU A 17 15.77 7.23 -6.27
CA LEU A 17 15.58 8.65 -5.98
C LEU A 17 15.71 9.53 -7.24
N LYS A 18 16.65 9.20 -8.14
CA LYS A 18 16.78 9.90 -9.43
C LYS A 18 15.53 9.68 -10.29
N LEU A 19 15.05 8.44 -10.34
CA LEU A 19 13.85 8.06 -11.08
C LEU A 19 12.59 8.70 -10.48
N TYR A 20 12.50 8.77 -9.16
CA TYR A 20 11.39 9.38 -8.45
C TYR A 20 11.31 10.88 -8.70
N LYS A 21 12.43 11.61 -8.64
CA LYS A 21 12.46 13.04 -9.01
C LYS A 21 12.01 13.26 -10.46
N ARG A 22 12.43 12.39 -11.38
CA ARG A 22 11.96 12.41 -12.77
C ARG A 22 10.45 12.18 -12.85
N TRP A 23 9.93 11.17 -12.14
CA TRP A 23 8.50 10.88 -12.08
C TRP A 23 7.71 12.07 -11.51
N GLN A 24 8.17 12.70 -10.42
CA GLN A 24 7.52 13.88 -9.83
C GLN A 24 7.47 15.05 -10.81
N CYS A 25 8.52 15.25 -11.60
CA CYS A 25 8.57 16.29 -12.62
C CYS A 25 7.57 16.05 -13.77
N LEU A 26 7.32 14.78 -14.12
CA LEU A 26 6.47 14.41 -15.26
C LEU A 26 5.00 14.24 -14.88
N HIS A 27 4.72 13.74 -13.67
CA HIS A 27 3.40 13.22 -13.31
C HIS A 27 2.77 13.91 -12.09
N ALA A 28 3.56 14.52 -11.21
CA ALA A 28 3.04 15.08 -9.96
C ALA A 28 2.90 16.62 -9.97
N ASN A 29 3.34 17.30 -11.04
CA ASN A 29 3.37 18.77 -11.13
C ASN A 29 4.02 19.46 -9.91
N ILE A 30 4.93 18.75 -9.24
CA ILE A 30 5.61 19.24 -8.04
C ILE A 30 6.69 20.22 -8.45
N ARG A 31 6.73 21.38 -7.78
CA ARG A 31 7.74 22.41 -8.01
C ARG A 31 9.14 21.85 -7.78
N PRO A 32 10.17 22.28 -8.53
CA PRO A 32 11.53 21.75 -8.38
C PRO A 32 12.09 21.81 -6.94
N ASN A 33 11.68 22.79 -6.14
CA ASN A 33 12.08 22.98 -4.74
C ASN A 33 11.33 22.07 -3.73
N GLU A 34 10.31 21.35 -4.19
CA GLU A 34 9.45 20.42 -3.45
C GLU A 34 9.71 18.96 -3.87
N GLN A 35 10.63 18.72 -4.80
CA GLN A 35 10.99 17.38 -5.27
C GLN A 35 11.98 16.67 -4.34
N GLY A 36 11.93 15.34 -4.34
CA GLY A 36 12.86 14.49 -3.59
C GLY A 36 12.55 14.35 -2.10
N TYR A 37 11.39 14.82 -1.65
CA TYR A 37 10.87 14.54 -0.31
C TYR A 37 10.05 13.26 -0.30
N ILE A 38 9.85 12.74 0.91
CA ILE A 38 9.18 11.48 1.14
C ILE A 38 7.76 11.46 0.50
N PRO A 39 7.43 10.43 -0.29
CA PRO A 39 6.11 10.29 -0.92
C PRO A 39 5.01 10.06 0.13
N THR A 40 3.77 10.35 -0.23
CA THR A 40 2.58 9.74 0.37
C THR A 40 2.46 8.28 -0.07
N ALA A 41 1.60 7.48 0.60
CA ALA A 41 1.37 6.11 0.18
C ALA A 41 0.84 6.03 -1.28
N GLY A 42 -0.04 6.97 -1.65
CA GLY A 42 -0.54 7.20 -3.02
C GLY A 42 0.59 7.39 -4.03
N GLU A 43 1.41 8.41 -3.81
CA GLU A 43 2.54 8.72 -4.69
C GLU A 43 3.56 7.59 -4.76
N TYR A 44 3.79 6.88 -3.65
CA TYR A 44 4.68 5.74 -3.62
C TYR A 44 4.17 4.61 -4.52
N GLU A 45 2.90 4.24 -4.40
CA GLU A 45 2.28 3.20 -5.24
C GLU A 45 2.25 3.61 -6.72
N ASP A 46 1.87 4.85 -7.02
CA ASP A 46 1.89 5.37 -8.40
C ASP A 46 3.30 5.31 -9.01
N PHE A 47 4.32 5.69 -8.21
CA PHE A 47 5.71 5.59 -8.62
C PHE A 47 6.16 4.14 -8.81
N GLN A 48 5.78 3.21 -7.93
CA GLN A 48 6.13 1.79 -8.07
C GLN A 48 5.47 1.17 -9.31
N GLN A 49 4.22 1.54 -9.62
CA GLN A 49 3.56 1.11 -10.84
C GLN A 49 4.25 1.67 -12.09
N TRP A 50 4.63 2.94 -12.06
CA TRP A 50 5.41 3.56 -13.13
C TRP A 50 6.77 2.86 -13.33
N LEU A 51 7.49 2.55 -12.24
CA LEU A 51 8.75 1.80 -12.31
C LEU A 51 8.57 0.43 -12.97
N LYS A 52 7.52 -0.32 -12.58
CA LYS A 52 7.22 -1.63 -13.17
C LYS A 52 6.98 -1.55 -14.68
N ARG A 53 6.29 -0.51 -15.16
CA ARG A 53 6.07 -0.25 -16.60
C ARG A 53 7.35 0.13 -17.35
N GLN A 54 8.32 0.73 -16.66
CA GLN A 54 9.62 1.04 -17.25
C GLN A 54 10.54 -0.20 -17.28
N ASP A 55 10.44 -1.07 -16.28
CA ASP A 55 11.26 -2.28 -16.14
C ASP A 55 10.71 -3.48 -16.94
N SER A 56 9.43 -3.45 -17.33
CA SER A 56 8.80 -4.46 -18.22
C SER A 56 9.38 -4.48 -19.64
N GLY A 57 10.33 -3.59 -19.94
CA GLY A 57 11.09 -3.60 -21.17
C GLY A 57 10.31 -3.08 -22.38
N TYR A 58 11.08 -2.69 -23.38
CA TYR A 58 10.78 -2.12 -24.70
C TYR A 58 9.75 -2.89 -25.59
N PHE A 59 8.86 -3.74 -25.05
CA PHE A 59 8.04 -4.67 -25.84
C PHE A 59 6.57 -4.91 -25.43
N SER A 60 6.02 -4.30 -24.36
CA SER A 60 4.60 -4.51 -24.00
C SER A 60 3.62 -3.52 -24.63
N ASP A 61 4.06 -2.32 -25.01
CA ASP A 61 3.15 -1.20 -25.34
C ASP A 61 2.75 -1.11 -26.82
N ILE A 62 2.95 -2.17 -27.62
CA ILE A 62 2.49 -2.19 -29.02
C ILE A 62 1.23 -3.07 -29.23
N PHE A 63 0.82 -3.90 -28.27
CA PHE A 63 -0.25 -4.88 -28.53
C PHE A 63 -1.45 -4.91 -27.59
N ASP A 64 -1.45 -4.23 -26.45
CA ASP A 64 -2.63 -4.26 -25.56
C ASP A 64 -3.75 -3.28 -25.96
N ASP A 65 -3.50 -2.32 -26.85
CA ASP A 65 -4.49 -1.29 -27.25
C ASP A 65 -5.34 -1.68 -28.48
N ILE A 66 -5.17 -2.87 -29.07
CA ILE A 66 -5.94 -3.27 -30.28
C ILE A 66 -6.94 -4.39 -29.98
N THR A 67 -6.70 -5.21 -28.96
CA THR A 67 -7.55 -6.37 -28.65
C THR A 67 -8.93 -5.97 -28.11
N GLY A 68 -9.05 -4.80 -27.49
CA GLY A 68 -10.33 -4.25 -26.99
C GLY A 68 -11.27 -3.68 -28.06
N HIS A 69 -10.77 -3.44 -29.29
CA HIS A 69 -11.54 -2.78 -30.35
C HIS A 69 -12.10 -3.73 -31.44
N ILE A 70 -11.85 -5.05 -31.33
CA ILE A 70 -12.25 -6.04 -32.35
C ILE A 70 -13.44 -6.92 -31.89
N ALA A 71 -14.02 -6.70 -30.72
CA ALA A 71 -15.24 -7.40 -30.33
C ALA A 71 -16.49 -6.73 -30.98
N PRO A 72 -17.26 -7.43 -31.82
CA PRO A 72 -18.56 -6.92 -32.26
C PRO A 72 -19.50 -6.82 -31.06
N PRO A 73 -20.44 -5.85 -31.03
CA PRO A 73 -21.43 -5.74 -29.97
C PRO A 73 -22.40 -6.92 -30.08
N THR A 74 -22.09 -8.02 -29.41
CA THR A 74 -23.02 -9.12 -29.21
C THR A 74 -23.87 -8.77 -28.01
N SER A 75 -25.04 -8.22 -28.31
CA SER A 75 -26.18 -8.06 -27.41
C SER A 75 -26.56 -9.42 -26.82
N GLY A 76 -25.92 -9.78 -25.71
CA GLY A 76 -26.26 -10.92 -24.87
C GLY A 76 -26.89 -10.43 -23.57
N THR A 77 -28.21 -10.32 -23.56
CA THR A 77 -29.05 -10.04 -22.40
C THR A 77 -28.73 -10.98 -21.25
N ASN A 78 -28.11 -10.47 -20.19
CA ASN A 78 -28.29 -10.97 -18.83
C ASN A 78 -28.62 -9.77 -17.94
N LYS A 79 -29.83 -9.80 -17.37
CA LYS A 79 -30.30 -8.85 -16.35
C LYS A 79 -29.32 -8.87 -15.18
N SER A 80 -28.56 -7.79 -14.99
CA SER A 80 -27.85 -7.52 -13.74
C SER A 80 -27.94 -6.01 -13.51
N THR A 81 -29.06 -5.59 -12.96
CA THR A 81 -29.27 -4.24 -12.41
C THR A 81 -28.49 -4.08 -11.12
N SER A 82 -27.18 -4.24 -11.13
CA SER A 82 -26.34 -3.79 -10.02
C SER A 82 -25.64 -2.51 -10.45
N ASN A 83 -26.19 -1.37 -10.02
CA ASN A 83 -25.59 -0.04 -10.17
C ASN A 83 -24.35 0.12 -9.26
N SER A 84 -23.49 -0.90 -9.20
CA SER A 84 -22.33 -0.91 -8.32
C SER A 84 -21.22 -0.05 -8.93
N PRO A 85 -20.73 0.96 -8.21
CA PRO A 85 -19.69 1.86 -8.72
C PRO A 85 -18.36 1.12 -8.91
N VAL A 86 -17.54 1.59 -9.85
CA VAL A 86 -16.22 1.03 -10.15
C VAL A 86 -15.15 2.09 -9.95
N ALA A 87 -14.06 1.74 -9.27
CA ALA A 87 -12.94 2.64 -9.03
C ALA A 87 -12.12 2.89 -10.32
N SER A 88 -11.72 4.14 -10.58
CA SER A 88 -11.15 4.51 -11.89
C SER A 88 -9.73 3.99 -12.15
N VAL A 89 -8.90 3.83 -11.11
CA VAL A 89 -7.50 3.39 -11.23
C VAL A 89 -7.39 1.87 -11.13
N CYS A 90 -8.01 1.26 -10.12
CA CYS A 90 -7.89 -0.19 -9.89
C CYS A 90 -8.98 -1.02 -10.56
N GLN A 91 -9.99 -0.38 -11.16
CA GLN A 91 -11.11 -1.02 -11.88
C GLN A 91 -11.90 -2.07 -11.07
N HIS A 92 -11.80 -2.02 -9.74
CA HIS A 92 -12.55 -2.90 -8.86
C HIS A 92 -13.96 -2.37 -8.63
N THR A 93 -14.94 -3.27 -8.70
CA THR A 93 -16.32 -3.02 -8.27
C THR A 93 -16.36 -2.76 -6.77
N MET A 94 -17.09 -1.74 -6.35
CA MET A 94 -17.27 -1.33 -4.96
C MET A 94 -18.72 -1.54 -4.51
N HIS A 95 -18.95 -1.39 -3.21
CA HIS A 95 -20.28 -1.49 -2.63
C HIS A 95 -21.24 -0.41 -3.17
N PRO A 96 -22.54 -0.70 -3.36
CA PRO A 96 -23.51 0.28 -3.88
C PRO A 96 -23.62 1.58 -3.07
N THR A 97 -23.27 1.57 -1.79
CA THR A 97 -23.22 2.78 -0.94
C THR A 97 -22.21 3.81 -1.43
N ALA A 98 -21.20 3.40 -2.19
CA ALA A 98 -20.25 4.31 -2.83
C ALA A 98 -20.80 4.93 -4.14
N ALA A 99 -22.04 4.59 -4.55
CA ALA A 99 -22.61 5.11 -5.79
C ALA A 99 -22.70 6.65 -5.74
N GLY A 100 -22.27 7.30 -6.81
CA GLY A 100 -22.18 8.76 -6.88
C GLY A 100 -20.90 9.37 -6.28
N GLN A 101 -20.01 8.58 -5.68
CA GLN A 101 -18.69 9.03 -5.26
C GLN A 101 -17.63 8.65 -6.29
N LEU A 102 -16.86 9.64 -6.76
CA LEU A 102 -15.70 9.43 -7.62
C LEU A 102 -14.51 9.00 -6.76
N GLN A 103 -14.33 7.69 -6.57
CA GLN A 103 -13.13 7.15 -5.92
C GLN A 103 -12.13 6.68 -6.97
N SER A 104 -10.87 7.10 -6.81
CA SER A 104 -9.78 6.64 -7.68
C SER A 104 -9.44 5.18 -7.43
N ARG A 105 -9.48 4.73 -6.17
CA ARG A 105 -9.18 3.36 -5.73
C ARG A 105 -10.30 2.85 -4.82
N CYS A 106 -10.56 1.55 -4.87
CA CYS A 106 -11.48 0.92 -3.93
C CYS A 106 -10.87 0.85 -2.51
N PRO A 107 -11.69 0.69 -1.45
CA PRO A 107 -11.22 0.62 -0.07
C PRO A 107 -10.09 -0.38 0.16
N VAL A 108 -10.18 -1.56 -0.48
CA VAL A 108 -9.18 -2.63 -0.35
C VAL A 108 -7.83 -2.21 -0.94
N CYS A 109 -7.81 -1.64 -2.15
CA CYS A 109 -6.58 -1.14 -2.77
C CYS A 109 -5.98 0.05 -2.00
N THR A 110 -6.82 0.89 -1.39
CA THR A 110 -6.35 2.00 -0.54
C THR A 110 -5.60 1.45 0.68
N ILE A 111 -6.17 0.50 1.42
CA ILE A 111 -5.48 -0.10 2.58
C ILE A 111 -4.22 -0.87 2.15
N ASP A 112 -4.31 -1.71 1.12
CA ASP A 112 -3.18 -2.51 0.64
C ASP A 112 -1.95 -1.64 0.32
N MET A 113 -2.17 -0.51 -0.36
CA MET A 113 -1.13 0.49 -0.61
C MET A 113 -0.54 1.07 0.69
N HIS A 114 -1.39 1.44 1.65
CA HIS A 114 -0.91 1.97 2.94
C HIS A 114 -0.12 0.92 3.74
N VAL A 115 -0.56 -0.33 3.69
CA VAL A 115 0.12 -1.49 4.28
C VAL A 115 1.51 -1.68 3.66
N LYS A 116 1.60 -1.74 2.32
CA LYS A 116 2.88 -1.86 1.60
C LYS A 116 3.82 -0.72 1.93
N TYR A 117 3.29 0.51 1.92
CA TYR A 117 4.07 1.69 2.25
C TYR A 117 4.59 1.68 3.70
N MET A 118 3.75 1.26 4.65
CA MET A 118 4.15 1.09 6.05
C MET A 118 5.18 -0.03 6.24
N HIS A 119 5.14 -1.09 5.42
CA HIS A 119 6.17 -2.12 5.46
C HIS A 119 7.55 -1.57 5.09
N VAL A 120 7.62 -0.79 4.01
CA VAL A 120 8.86 -0.13 3.54
C VAL A 120 9.41 0.82 4.60
N LEU A 121 8.54 1.64 5.21
CA LEU A 121 8.94 2.55 6.28
C LEU A 121 9.42 1.80 7.53
N SER A 122 8.77 0.69 7.87
CA SER A 122 9.15 -0.12 9.04
C SER A 122 10.50 -0.79 8.80
N GLN A 123 10.76 -1.29 7.59
CA GLN A 123 12.07 -1.83 7.22
C GLN A 123 13.17 -0.75 7.27
N ALA A 124 12.89 0.46 6.76
CA ALA A 124 13.83 1.57 6.88
C ALA A 124 14.13 1.91 8.35
N LEU A 125 13.10 1.93 9.20
CA LEU A 125 13.26 2.20 10.64
C LEU A 125 14.09 1.10 11.32
N GLU A 126 13.84 -0.17 11.01
CA GLU A 126 14.61 -1.30 11.52
C GLU A 126 16.08 -1.20 11.13
N ASN A 127 16.37 -0.87 9.86
CA ASN A 127 17.73 -0.65 9.37
C ASN A 127 18.41 0.56 10.05
N ALA A 128 17.65 1.55 10.48
CA ALA A 128 18.15 2.72 11.21
C ALA A 128 18.27 2.52 12.74
N GLY A 129 18.01 1.30 13.25
CA GLY A 129 18.14 0.96 14.68
C GLY A 129 16.82 0.61 15.38
N GLY A 130 15.68 0.66 14.69
CA GLY A 130 14.40 0.06 15.07
C GLY A 130 13.69 0.64 16.30
N ARG A 131 14.23 1.68 16.94
CA ARG A 131 13.69 2.23 18.19
C ARG A 131 13.14 3.63 17.98
N ALA A 132 12.08 3.93 18.72
CA ALA A 132 11.69 5.32 18.95
C ALA A 132 12.86 6.07 19.63
N PRO A 133 13.09 7.34 19.27
CA PRO A 133 14.05 8.17 19.99
C PRO A 133 13.70 8.17 21.49
N SER A 134 14.62 7.71 22.34
CA SER A 134 14.45 7.71 23.79
C SER A 134 15.13 8.93 24.37
N CYS A 135 14.55 9.54 25.41
CA CYS A 135 15.18 10.62 26.16
C CYS A 135 16.51 10.22 26.85
N THR A 136 16.84 8.92 26.88
CA THR A 136 17.99 8.36 27.60
C THR A 136 19.16 7.94 26.71
N LEU A 137 18.97 7.87 25.38
CA LEU A 137 19.99 7.48 24.41
C LEU A 137 20.02 8.49 23.28
N THR A 138 21.21 8.94 22.90
CA THR A 138 21.39 9.82 21.73
C THR A 138 21.03 9.04 20.47
N SER A 139 19.82 9.20 19.96
CA SER A 139 19.46 8.75 18.61
C SER A 139 20.28 9.52 17.58
N SER A 140 20.57 8.88 16.45
CA SER A 140 21.21 9.58 15.33
C SER A 140 20.20 10.46 14.59
N GLU A 141 20.66 11.55 13.96
CA GLU A 141 19.81 12.40 13.12
C GLU A 141 19.11 11.59 12.01
N HIS A 142 19.81 10.59 11.47
CA HIS A 142 19.24 9.66 10.50
C HIS A 142 18.08 8.87 11.09
N GLN A 143 18.25 8.28 12.28
CA GLN A 143 17.20 7.54 12.98
C GLN A 143 15.98 8.41 13.27
N ASP A 144 16.18 9.65 13.73
CA ASP A 144 15.09 10.58 13.99
C ASP A 144 14.33 10.92 12.70
N THR A 145 15.06 11.12 11.60
CA THR A 145 14.48 11.39 10.29
C THR A 145 13.63 10.22 9.79
N VAL A 146 14.12 8.99 9.95
CA VAL A 146 13.39 7.77 9.56
C VAL A 146 12.18 7.54 10.47
N TYR A 147 12.31 7.81 11.77
CA TYR A 147 11.20 7.69 12.71
C TYR A 147 10.09 8.71 12.41
N ASN A 148 10.45 9.95 12.07
CA ASN A 148 9.49 10.97 11.63
C ASN A 148 8.77 10.55 10.33
N ALA A 149 9.49 9.94 9.38
CA ALA A 149 8.92 9.37 8.17
C ALA A 149 7.88 8.29 8.49
N TRP A 150 8.26 7.35 9.36
CA TRP A 150 7.39 6.26 9.80
C TRP A 150 6.14 6.78 10.51
N CYS A 151 6.28 7.76 11.41
CA CYS A 151 5.15 8.42 12.06
C CYS A 151 4.21 9.09 11.05
N LYS A 152 4.77 9.80 10.06
CA LYS A 152 3.97 10.44 9.00
C LYS A 152 3.19 9.42 8.18
N GLY A 153 3.83 8.31 7.81
CA GLY A 153 3.17 7.19 7.12
C GLY A 153 2.04 6.58 7.95
N LYS A 154 2.30 6.35 9.24
CA LYS A 154 1.34 5.75 10.18
C LYS A 154 0.11 6.66 10.37
N ILE A 155 0.32 7.96 10.55
CA ILE A 155 -0.77 8.94 10.61
C ILE A 155 -1.58 8.93 9.30
N GLY A 156 -0.92 8.85 8.15
CA GLY A 156 -1.59 8.74 6.86
C GLY A 156 -2.48 7.49 6.78
N ALA A 157 -1.95 6.32 7.16
CA ALA A 157 -2.71 5.07 7.18
C ALA A 157 -3.91 5.11 8.15
N LEU A 158 -3.73 5.66 9.36
CA LEU A 158 -4.81 5.78 10.34
C LEU A 158 -5.93 6.73 9.88
N LYS A 159 -5.60 7.80 9.16
CA LYS A 159 -6.60 8.69 8.58
C LYS A 159 -7.47 7.94 7.56
N GLU A 160 -6.86 7.23 6.63
CA GLU A 160 -7.62 6.42 5.66
C GLU A 160 -8.41 5.29 6.34
N LEU A 161 -7.84 4.64 7.35
CA LEU A 161 -8.53 3.62 8.12
C LEU A 161 -9.81 4.18 8.75
N SER A 162 -9.76 5.37 9.35
CA SER A 162 -10.95 6.02 9.93
C SER A 162 -12.04 6.34 8.90
N VAL A 163 -11.66 6.66 7.66
CA VAL A 163 -12.63 6.85 6.56
C VAL A 163 -13.28 5.51 6.22
N ILE A 164 -12.49 4.45 6.14
CA ILE A 164 -12.95 3.11 5.79
C ILE A 164 -13.83 2.52 6.90
N GLU A 165 -13.55 2.78 8.17
CA GLU A 165 -14.43 2.40 9.29
C GLU A 165 -15.82 3.02 9.16
N ASN A 166 -15.89 4.31 8.80
CA ASN A 166 -17.16 4.97 8.53
C ASN A 166 -17.87 4.37 7.31
N MET A 167 -17.14 4.03 6.25
CA MET A 167 -17.71 3.36 5.09
C MET A 167 -18.26 1.97 5.44
N ALA A 168 -17.54 1.18 6.25
CA ALA A 168 -17.99 -0.15 6.68
C ALA A 168 -19.26 -0.07 7.53
N ALA A 169 -19.39 0.95 8.38
CA ALA A 169 -20.63 1.19 9.12
C ALA A 169 -21.82 1.49 8.19
N GLN A 170 -21.60 2.28 7.13
CA GLN A 170 -22.63 2.55 6.12
C GLN A 170 -22.99 1.30 5.30
N GLU A 171 -21.99 0.47 4.95
CA GLU A 171 -22.21 -0.81 4.29
C GLU A 171 -23.10 -1.72 5.17
N ALA A 172 -22.77 -1.86 6.46
CA ALA A 172 -23.55 -2.68 7.39
C ALA A 172 -25.00 -2.19 7.55
N GLU A 173 -25.21 -0.88 7.66
CA GLU A 173 -26.55 -0.29 7.71
C GLU A 173 -27.33 -0.54 6.42
N TRP A 174 -26.66 -0.43 5.28
CA TRP A 174 -27.28 -0.68 3.98
C TRP A 174 -27.64 -2.16 3.81
N SER A 175 -26.74 -3.09 4.18
CA SER A 175 -26.97 -4.54 4.09
C SER A 175 -28.09 -4.99 5.01
N ALA A 176 -28.27 -4.36 6.19
CA ALA A 176 -29.40 -4.64 7.07
C ALA A 176 -30.75 -4.29 6.43
N ARG A 177 -30.78 -3.30 5.51
CA ARG A 177 -31.98 -2.91 4.76
C ARG A 177 -32.18 -3.72 3.47
N HIS A 178 -31.13 -4.38 2.97
CA HIS A 178 -31.14 -5.14 1.71
C HIS A 178 -30.52 -6.53 1.89
N PRO A 179 -31.12 -7.41 2.73
CA PRO A 179 -30.54 -8.72 3.06
C PRO A 179 -30.49 -9.70 1.87
N GLU A 180 -31.25 -9.44 0.80
CA GLU A 180 -31.29 -10.30 -0.39
C GLU A 180 -30.19 -9.98 -1.42
N GLU A 181 -29.49 -8.84 -1.28
CA GLU A 181 -28.43 -8.45 -2.19
C GLU A 181 -27.07 -9.00 -1.74
N SER A 182 -26.47 -9.86 -2.56
CA SER A 182 -25.10 -10.33 -2.36
C SER A 182 -24.09 -9.43 -3.07
N HIS A 183 -23.00 -9.10 -2.37
CA HIS A 183 -21.90 -8.28 -2.86
C HIS A 183 -20.55 -9.02 -2.79
N GLU A 184 -20.57 -10.33 -3.00
CA GLU A 184 -19.40 -11.20 -2.85
C GLU A 184 -18.19 -10.72 -3.68
N HIS A 185 -18.41 -10.22 -4.89
CA HIS A 185 -17.35 -9.73 -5.78
C HIS A 185 -16.96 -8.26 -5.54
N ALA A 186 -17.69 -7.51 -4.72
CA ALA A 186 -17.38 -6.12 -4.43
C ALA A 186 -16.19 -6.01 -3.45
N GLN A 187 -15.33 -5.03 -3.69
CA GLN A 187 -14.25 -4.64 -2.78
C GLN A 187 -14.82 -3.66 -1.74
N THR A 188 -15.45 -4.23 -0.72
CA THR A 188 -16.12 -3.52 0.39
C THR A 188 -15.13 -2.95 1.40
N ALA A 189 -15.52 -1.92 2.13
CA ALA A 189 -14.78 -1.37 3.26
C ALA A 189 -14.56 -2.40 4.38
N SER A 190 -15.53 -3.28 4.64
CA SER A 190 -15.38 -4.36 5.63
C SER A 190 -14.19 -5.27 5.31
N LYS A 191 -14.09 -5.77 4.07
CA LYS A 191 -12.91 -6.52 3.59
C LYS A 191 -11.59 -5.74 3.73
N ALA A 192 -11.61 -4.43 3.55
CA ALA A 192 -10.42 -3.60 3.70
C ALA A 192 -9.95 -3.52 5.16
N LEU A 193 -10.88 -3.44 6.12
CA LEU A 193 -10.57 -3.52 7.54
C LEU A 193 -10.00 -4.88 7.91
N ASP A 194 -10.60 -5.97 7.43
CA ASP A 194 -10.08 -7.33 7.66
C ASP A 194 -8.64 -7.47 7.16
N LEU A 195 -8.35 -6.95 5.96
CA LEU A 195 -6.99 -6.94 5.40
C LEU A 195 -6.02 -6.15 6.28
N TYR A 196 -6.42 -4.96 6.75
CA TYR A 196 -5.57 -4.14 7.61
C TYR A 196 -5.23 -4.85 8.92
N TRP A 197 -6.24 -5.41 9.60
CA TRP A 197 -6.06 -6.07 10.88
C TRP A 197 -5.30 -7.38 10.78
N ALA A 198 -5.53 -8.16 9.71
CA ALA A 198 -4.77 -9.37 9.43
C ALA A 198 -3.28 -9.07 9.28
N GLU A 199 -2.92 -8.05 8.50
CA GLU A 199 -1.50 -7.73 8.28
C GLU A 199 -0.84 -7.08 9.50
N THR A 200 -1.55 -6.20 10.22
CA THR A 200 -0.96 -5.46 11.34
C THR A 200 -0.91 -6.27 12.64
N THR A 201 -1.91 -7.13 12.88
CA THR A 201 -1.98 -7.99 14.08
C THR A 201 -1.25 -9.30 13.85
N GLY A 202 -1.40 -9.93 12.67
CA GLY A 202 -0.73 -11.18 12.33
C GLY A 202 0.80 -11.08 12.34
N ARG A 203 1.37 -9.91 11.99
CA ARG A 203 2.81 -9.65 12.09
C ARG A 203 3.36 -9.62 13.52
N VAL A 204 2.52 -9.39 14.54
CA VAL A 204 2.97 -9.43 15.94
C VAL A 204 3.27 -10.87 16.37
N GLU A 205 2.60 -11.87 15.78
CA GLU A 205 2.74 -13.28 16.15
C GLU A 205 3.88 -13.99 15.42
N GLU A 206 4.23 -13.60 14.19
CA GLU A 206 5.27 -14.29 13.38
C GLU A 206 6.73 -14.05 13.82
N ARG A 207 7.00 -13.22 14.83
CA ARG A 207 8.38 -12.84 15.21
C ARG A 207 9.12 -13.81 16.14
N SER A 208 8.63 -15.04 16.33
CA SER A 208 9.34 -16.08 17.08
C SER A 208 9.76 -17.27 16.20
N ARG A 209 10.90 -17.14 15.52
CA ARG A 209 11.61 -18.34 15.05
C ARG A 209 12.28 -19.01 16.26
N PRO A 210 11.98 -20.27 16.61
CA PRO A 210 12.77 -20.98 17.59
C PRO A 210 14.19 -21.15 17.03
N LYS A 211 15.19 -20.74 17.82
CA LYS A 211 16.59 -21.10 17.57
C LYS A 211 16.64 -22.63 17.51
N ARG A 212 17.09 -23.21 16.40
CA ARG A 212 17.51 -24.61 16.40
C ARG A 212 18.76 -24.68 17.27
N ASP A 213 18.64 -25.31 18.44
CA ASP A 213 19.81 -25.76 19.18
C ASP A 213 20.50 -26.82 18.34
N SER A 214 21.60 -26.45 17.68
CA SER A 214 22.50 -27.41 17.05
C SER A 214 23.33 -28.05 18.16
N ALA A 215 22.89 -29.19 18.67
CA ALA A 215 23.77 -30.05 19.45
C ALA A 215 24.79 -30.69 18.50
N VAL A 216 26.06 -30.25 18.60
CA VAL A 216 27.19 -30.92 17.95
C VAL A 216 27.52 -32.14 18.81
N ALA A 217 27.21 -33.33 18.30
CA ALA A 217 27.66 -34.59 18.88
C ALA A 217 29.00 -34.98 18.22
N PHE A 218 30.04 -35.16 19.02
CA PHE A 218 31.31 -35.73 18.57
C PHE A 218 31.20 -37.26 18.59
N ALA A 219 31.61 -37.91 17.51
CA ALA A 219 31.71 -39.37 17.45
C ALA A 219 32.94 -39.86 18.23
N GLU A 220 32.86 -41.06 18.82
CA GLU A 220 33.87 -41.63 19.73
C GLU A 220 35.18 -42.10 19.08
N ASP A 221 35.38 -41.95 17.77
CA ASP A 221 36.54 -42.52 17.08
C ASP A 221 37.68 -41.52 16.82
N THR A 222 38.22 -40.94 17.88
CA THR A 222 39.57 -40.38 17.85
C THR A 222 40.38 -40.92 19.03
N ASP A 223 41.09 -42.01 18.78
CA ASP A 223 42.18 -42.49 19.64
C ASP A 223 43.36 -41.50 19.60
N PHE A 224 43.90 -41.18 20.78
CA PHE A 224 45.10 -40.36 20.98
C PHE A 224 46.39 -41.18 20.85
#